data_AF-A0A8T2AJL1-F1
#
_entry.id   AF-A0A8T2AJL1-F1
#
_cell.length_a   1.000
_cell.length_b   1.000
_cell.length_c   1.000
_cell.angle_alpha   90.00
_cell.angle_beta   90.00
_cell.angle_gamma   90.00
#
_symmetry.space_group_name_H-M   'P 1'
#
loop_
_entity.id
_entity.type
_entity.pdbx_description
1 polymer ?
#
loop_
_entity_poly.entity_id
_entity_poly.type
_entity_poly.pdbx_seq_one_letter_code
_entity_poly.pdbx_strand_id
1 'polypeptide(L)'
;MTEKPYIADEQLKQAVLYRIVEILHTAYRDGYIQLTDHFSFFITLIARFKIVPAKTGIEFNEQRETTFKALTNLLCSCLSGMGDSSLVLQILEKSFVEQIIMKPALDNGCGILRMICTLDSKPTRLSESSLTTLSVFLPGYLIDIVNYLVLSCLTGSSKLTEEVLKRLRLMVDENTKAMLGSPVWESSRNSWNLIQCIVSVILLMHNDVRVRKMISSFKSEIDLILHSVVTLQSSSMTVEGKHMMKIAGERLRIASNY
;
A
#
# COMPACT_ATOMS: atom_id res chain seq x y z
N MET A 1 22.15 -46.87 -11.03
CA MET A 1 20.82 -46.23 -11.09
C MET A 1 20.80 -45.14 -10.05
N THR A 2 21.01 -43.90 -10.46
CA THR A 2 20.99 -42.72 -9.60
C THR A 2 19.57 -42.16 -9.60
N GLU A 3 18.89 -42.25 -8.45
CA GLU A 3 17.61 -41.58 -8.23
C GLU A 3 17.81 -40.07 -8.40
N LYS A 4 17.14 -39.49 -9.41
CA LYS A 4 16.96 -38.05 -9.48
C LYS A 4 15.95 -37.66 -8.39
N PRO A 5 16.24 -36.64 -7.55
CA PRO A 5 15.28 -36.15 -6.60
C PRO A 5 14.10 -35.53 -7.36
N TYR A 6 12.90 -35.96 -7.01
CA TYR A 6 11.63 -35.44 -7.51
C TYR A 6 11.46 -34.02 -6.94
N ILE A 7 11.77 -32.99 -7.73
CA ILE A 7 11.44 -31.60 -7.39
C ILE A 7 9.95 -31.42 -7.69
N ALA A 8 9.11 -31.66 -6.69
CA ALA A 8 7.72 -31.21 -6.72
C ALA A 8 7.70 -29.68 -6.54
N ASP A 9 7.81 -28.94 -7.64
CA ASP A 9 7.43 -27.52 -7.71
C ASP A 9 6.25 -27.39 -8.69
N GLU A 10 5.14 -28.08 -8.37
CA GLU A 10 3.86 -27.85 -9.03
C GLU A 10 3.23 -26.57 -8.46
N GLN A 11 3.76 -25.43 -8.89
CA GLN A 11 2.99 -24.19 -8.83
C GLN A 11 1.71 -24.38 -9.63
N LEU A 12 0.58 -24.14 -8.98
CA LEU A 12 -0.73 -24.12 -9.62
C LEU A 12 -0.68 -23.11 -10.78
N LYS A 13 -0.74 -23.62 -12.03
CA LYS A 13 -0.64 -22.78 -13.23
C LYS A 13 -1.64 -21.63 -13.14
N GLN A 14 -1.24 -20.43 -13.54
CA GLN A 14 -2.06 -19.21 -13.52
C GLN A 14 -3.48 -19.42 -14.10
N ALA A 15 -3.60 -20.17 -15.19
CA ALA A 15 -4.88 -20.52 -15.79
C ALA A 15 -5.79 -21.35 -14.86
N VAL A 16 -5.22 -22.25 -14.05
CA VAL A 16 -5.97 -23.07 -13.09
C VAL A 16 -6.46 -22.21 -11.92
N LEU A 17 -5.62 -21.29 -11.43
CA LEU A 17 -6.02 -20.33 -10.39
C LEU A 17 -7.20 -19.47 -10.84
N TYR A 18 -7.15 -18.91 -12.05
CA TYR A 18 -8.28 -18.15 -12.58
C TYR A 18 -9.52 -19.00 -12.73
N ARG A 19 -9.37 -20.22 -13.25
CA ARG A 19 -10.50 -21.11 -13.44
C ARG A 19 -11.17 -21.49 -12.11
N ILE A 20 -10.39 -21.68 -11.04
CA ILE A 20 -10.94 -21.93 -9.70
C ILE A 20 -11.76 -20.72 -9.23
N VAL A 21 -11.25 -19.50 -9.36
CA VAL A 21 -11.97 -18.29 -8.96
C VAL A 21 -13.26 -18.12 -9.75
N GLU A 22 -13.22 -18.32 -11.07
CA GLU A 22 -14.41 -18.25 -11.93
C GLU A 22 -15.48 -19.27 -11.55
N ILE A 23 -15.08 -20.53 -11.36
CA ILE A 23 -16.00 -21.62 -10.99
C ILE A 23 -16.60 -21.33 -9.61
N LEU A 24 -15.76 -20.93 -8.64
CA LEU A 24 -16.23 -20.62 -7.28
C LEU A 24 -17.22 -19.45 -7.29
N HIS A 25 -16.92 -18.39 -8.03
CA HIS A 25 -17.79 -17.21 -8.13
C HIS A 25 -19.12 -17.55 -8.82
N THR A 26 -19.08 -18.38 -9.87
CA THR A 26 -20.29 -18.86 -10.55
C THR A 26 -21.12 -19.75 -9.61
N ALA A 27 -20.48 -20.68 -8.90
CA ALA A 27 -21.17 -21.55 -7.95
C ALA A 27 -21.82 -20.77 -6.80
N TYR A 28 -21.17 -19.69 -6.33
CA TYR A 28 -21.79 -18.73 -5.41
C TYR A 28 -23.04 -18.06 -6.04
N ARG A 29 -22.92 -17.54 -7.26
CA ARG A 29 -24.04 -16.86 -7.95
C ARG A 29 -25.25 -17.77 -8.16
N ASP A 30 -25.01 -19.06 -8.40
CA ASP A 30 -26.04 -20.07 -8.58
C ASP A 30 -26.60 -20.60 -7.24
N GLY A 31 -26.10 -20.10 -6.10
CA GLY A 31 -26.56 -20.45 -4.76
C GLY A 31 -26.00 -21.74 -4.20
N TYR A 32 -25.00 -22.36 -4.85
CA TYR A 32 -24.36 -23.59 -4.38
C TYR A 32 -23.38 -23.35 -3.23
N ILE A 33 -22.88 -22.13 -3.07
CA ILE A 33 -21.89 -21.77 -2.05
C ILE A 33 -22.44 -20.62 -1.21
N GLN A 34 -22.32 -20.74 0.10
CA GLN A 34 -22.72 -19.67 1.01
C GLN A 34 -21.81 -18.45 0.84
N LEU A 35 -22.40 -17.26 1.04
CA LEU A 35 -21.68 -15.99 0.93
C LEU A 35 -20.42 -15.96 1.82
N THR A 36 -20.52 -16.49 3.04
CA THR A 36 -19.42 -16.56 4.02
C THR A 36 -18.27 -17.44 3.54
N ASP A 37 -18.56 -18.56 2.89
CA ASP A 37 -17.54 -19.49 2.39
C ASP A 37 -16.82 -18.90 1.17
N HIS A 38 -17.58 -18.27 0.27
CA HIS A 38 -17.03 -17.55 -0.89
C HIS A 38 -16.06 -16.43 -0.44
N PHE A 39 -16.48 -15.61 0.53
CA PHE A 39 -15.64 -14.56 1.10
C PHE A 39 -14.41 -15.10 1.82
N SER A 40 -14.58 -16.13 2.64
CA SER A 40 -13.47 -16.75 3.38
C SER A 40 -12.42 -17.30 2.42
N PHE A 41 -12.83 -17.90 1.31
CA PHE A 41 -11.93 -18.35 0.26
C PHE A 41 -11.14 -17.19 -0.37
N PHE A 42 -11.81 -16.11 -0.79
CA PHE A 42 -11.14 -14.94 -1.40
C PHE A 42 -10.12 -14.29 -0.45
N ILE A 43 -10.51 -14.07 0.81
CA ILE A 43 -9.61 -13.49 1.82
C ILE A 43 -8.41 -14.42 2.04
N THR A 44 -8.65 -15.72 2.21
CA THR A 44 -7.57 -16.70 2.44
C THR A 44 -6.63 -16.77 1.25
N LEU A 45 -7.17 -16.79 0.04
CA LEU A 45 -6.39 -16.84 -1.19
C LEU A 45 -5.43 -15.65 -1.26
N ILE A 46 -5.92 -14.43 -1.04
CA ILE A 46 -5.08 -13.23 -1.08
C ILE A 46 -4.12 -13.17 0.11
N ALA A 47 -4.55 -13.49 1.32
CA ALA A 47 -3.70 -13.39 2.51
C ALA A 47 -2.58 -14.43 2.54
N ARG A 48 -2.80 -15.61 1.93
CA ARG A 48 -1.87 -16.74 1.99
C ARG A 48 -1.18 -17.05 0.67
N PHE A 49 -1.43 -16.25 -0.38
CA PHE A 49 -0.74 -16.43 -1.65
C PHE A 49 0.77 -16.25 -1.46
N LYS A 50 1.54 -17.33 -1.63
CA LYS A 50 2.99 -17.30 -1.45
C LYS A 50 3.65 -16.67 -2.66
N ILE A 51 4.02 -15.40 -2.54
CA ILE A 51 4.94 -14.76 -3.48
C ILE A 51 6.34 -15.01 -2.95
N VAL A 52 7.06 -15.95 -3.56
CA VAL A 52 8.48 -16.14 -3.24
C VAL A 52 9.24 -14.93 -3.79
N PRO A 53 9.85 -14.08 -2.95
CA PRO A 53 10.68 -13.01 -3.46
C PRO A 53 11.83 -13.63 -4.24
N ALA A 54 12.14 -13.06 -5.41
CA ALA A 54 13.31 -13.47 -6.17
C ALA A 54 14.50 -13.47 -5.22
N LYS A 55 15.17 -14.64 -5.09
CA LYS A 55 16.38 -14.74 -4.26
C LYS A 55 17.32 -13.61 -4.69
N THR A 56 17.86 -12.93 -3.69
CA THR A 56 18.88 -11.90 -3.83
C THR A 56 19.86 -12.22 -4.96
N GLY A 57 19.75 -11.48 -6.06
CA GLY A 57 20.58 -11.66 -7.25
C GLY A 57 19.75 -11.99 -8.50
N ILE A 58 19.36 -10.94 -9.22
CA ILE A 58 19.06 -10.92 -10.65
C ILE A 58 17.97 -11.91 -11.10
N GLU A 59 16.73 -11.52 -10.84
CA GLU A 59 15.62 -11.48 -11.81
C GLU A 59 14.37 -11.14 -11.02
N PHE A 60 13.94 -9.89 -11.08
CA PHE A 60 12.59 -9.53 -10.70
C PHE A 60 11.65 -10.47 -11.49
N ASN A 61 10.99 -11.39 -10.80
CA ASN A 61 10.14 -12.38 -11.46
C ASN A 61 8.80 -11.71 -11.83
N GLU A 62 8.86 -10.93 -12.90
CA GLU A 62 7.77 -10.15 -13.48
C GLU A 62 6.52 -11.02 -13.69
N GLN A 63 6.69 -12.30 -14.02
CA GLN A 63 5.59 -13.23 -14.25
C GLN A 63 4.76 -13.56 -12.99
N ARG A 64 5.38 -13.58 -11.80
CA ARG A 64 4.66 -13.88 -10.55
C ARG A 64 3.98 -12.64 -9.96
N GLU A 65 4.63 -11.49 -10.03
CA GLU A 65 4.00 -10.22 -9.66
C GLU A 65 2.80 -9.93 -10.56
N THR A 66 2.92 -10.16 -11.87
CA THR A 66 1.81 -10.03 -12.82
C THR A 66 0.69 -11.02 -12.52
N THR A 67 1.01 -12.27 -12.14
CA THR A 67 0.01 -13.27 -11.73
C THR A 67 -0.78 -12.82 -10.51
N PHE A 68 -0.11 -12.42 -9.43
CA PHE A 68 -0.79 -11.99 -8.20
C PHE A 68 -1.60 -10.71 -8.44
N LYS A 69 -1.05 -9.72 -9.15
CA LYS A 69 -1.76 -8.49 -9.51
C LYS A 69 -3.03 -8.78 -10.29
N ALA A 70 -2.97 -9.65 -11.30
CA ALA A 70 -4.12 -10.03 -12.09
C ALA A 70 -5.13 -10.86 -11.28
N LEU A 71 -4.67 -11.71 -10.36
CA LEU A 71 -5.53 -12.42 -9.42
C LEU A 71 -6.28 -11.44 -8.50
N THR A 72 -5.59 -10.46 -7.90
CA THR A 72 -6.23 -9.43 -7.08
C THR A 72 -7.28 -8.67 -7.90
N ASN A 73 -6.99 -8.30 -9.15
CA ASN A 73 -7.93 -7.58 -10.01
C ASN A 73 -9.17 -8.43 -10.34
N LEU A 74 -9.00 -9.72 -10.59
CA LEU A 74 -10.12 -10.65 -10.81
C LEU A 74 -11.03 -10.70 -9.57
N LEU A 75 -10.44 -10.89 -8.38
CA LEU A 75 -11.20 -10.92 -7.14
C LEU A 75 -11.92 -9.59 -6.85
N CYS A 76 -11.26 -8.46 -7.10
CA CYS A 76 -11.87 -7.13 -7.01
C CYS A 76 -13.08 -7.00 -7.95
N SER A 77 -12.97 -7.53 -9.18
CA SER A 77 -14.06 -7.52 -10.16
C SER A 77 -15.23 -8.40 -9.71
N CYS A 78 -14.94 -9.60 -9.20
CA CYS A 78 -15.94 -10.50 -8.61
C CYS A 78 -16.68 -9.81 -7.47
N LEU A 79 -15.96 -9.24 -6.49
CA LEU A 79 -16.56 -8.58 -5.32
C LEU A 79 -17.41 -7.37 -5.71
N SER A 80 -16.93 -6.55 -6.64
CA SER A 80 -17.69 -5.40 -7.15
C SER A 80 -18.96 -5.83 -7.90
N GLY A 81 -18.94 -7.00 -8.53
CA GLY A 81 -20.09 -7.58 -9.24
C GLY A 81 -21.15 -8.24 -8.34
N MET A 82 -20.92 -8.34 -7.02
CA MET A 82 -21.85 -9.00 -6.08
C MET A 82 -23.04 -8.13 -5.68
N GLY A 83 -23.02 -6.84 -6.02
CA GLY A 83 -24.07 -5.88 -5.67
C GLY A 83 -23.50 -4.57 -5.16
N ASP A 84 -24.05 -4.05 -4.07
CA ASP A 84 -23.54 -2.82 -3.45
C ASP A 84 -22.17 -3.08 -2.81
N SER A 85 -21.12 -2.51 -3.43
CA SER A 85 -19.74 -2.65 -2.98
C SER A 85 -19.54 -2.14 -1.54
N SER A 86 -20.30 -1.14 -1.11
CA SER A 86 -20.21 -0.63 0.26
C SER A 86 -20.75 -1.61 1.30
N LEU A 87 -21.81 -2.34 0.98
CA LEU A 87 -22.33 -3.41 1.84
C LEU A 87 -21.36 -4.60 1.87
N VAL A 88 -20.78 -4.95 0.72
CA VAL A 88 -19.73 -5.97 0.63
C VAL A 88 -18.52 -5.58 1.49
N LEU A 89 -18.11 -4.31 1.47
CA LEU A 89 -17.06 -3.80 2.36
C LEU A 89 -17.44 -3.99 3.82
N GLN A 90 -18.64 -3.59 4.25
CA GLN A 90 -19.06 -3.72 5.65
C GLN A 90 -19.04 -5.17 6.16
N ILE A 91 -19.38 -6.14 5.30
CA ILE A 91 -19.30 -7.57 5.66
C ILE A 91 -17.85 -8.04 5.80
N LEU A 92 -16.97 -7.57 4.91
CA LEU A 92 -15.58 -8.03 4.82
C LEU A 92 -14.60 -7.23 5.69
N GLU A 93 -15.00 -6.05 6.14
CA GLU A 93 -14.15 -5.04 6.77
C GLU A 93 -13.32 -5.65 7.91
N LYS A 94 -14.00 -6.31 8.84
CA LYS A 94 -13.36 -6.95 10.00
C LYS A 94 -12.29 -7.94 9.56
N SER A 95 -12.60 -8.81 8.59
CA SER A 95 -11.66 -9.82 8.13
C SER A 95 -10.47 -9.21 7.39
N PHE A 96 -10.67 -8.15 6.60
CA PHE A 96 -9.55 -7.45 5.97
C PHE A 96 -8.61 -6.81 7.01
N VAL A 97 -9.17 -6.13 8.01
CA VAL A 97 -8.40 -5.48 9.06
C VAL A 97 -7.65 -6.51 9.91
N GLU A 98 -8.29 -7.64 10.25
CA GLU A 98 -7.64 -8.76 10.92
C GLU A 98 -6.43 -9.29 10.13
N GLN A 99 -6.55 -9.43 8.79
CA GLN A 99 -5.41 -9.84 7.98
C GLN A 99 -4.30 -8.78 7.93
N ILE A 100 -4.63 -7.49 7.95
CA ILE A 100 -3.62 -6.40 7.97
C ILE A 100 -2.88 -6.37 9.31
N ILE A 101 -3.57 -6.55 10.43
CA ILE A 101 -2.97 -6.59 11.78
C ILE A 101 -1.93 -7.70 11.88
N MET A 102 -2.14 -8.82 11.18
CA MET A 102 -1.20 -9.95 11.12
C MET A 102 0.11 -9.63 10.38
N LYS A 103 0.30 -8.39 9.89
CA LYS A 103 1.47 -7.92 9.15
C LYS A 103 1.82 -8.87 7.99
N PRO A 104 0.94 -8.98 7.00
CA PRO A 104 1.15 -9.87 5.87
C PRO A 104 2.37 -9.43 5.06
N ALA A 105 2.89 -10.31 4.21
CA ALA A 105 3.96 -9.93 3.28
C ALA A 105 3.49 -8.77 2.37
N LEU A 106 4.47 -8.03 1.84
CA LEU A 106 4.25 -6.74 1.16
C LEU A 106 3.12 -6.81 0.11
N ASP A 107 3.20 -7.78 -0.78
CA ASP A 107 2.23 -7.94 -1.86
C ASP A 107 0.86 -8.36 -1.35
N ASN A 108 0.79 -9.28 -0.38
CA ASN A 108 -0.48 -9.70 0.22
C ASN A 108 -1.19 -8.53 0.90
N GLY A 109 -0.44 -7.69 1.63
CA GLY A 109 -0.94 -6.43 2.18
C GLY A 109 -1.45 -5.48 1.09
N CYS A 110 -0.73 -5.37 -0.03
CA CYS A 110 -1.15 -4.57 -1.20
C CYS A 110 -2.48 -5.09 -1.76
N GLY A 111 -2.61 -6.41 -1.88
CA GLY A 111 -3.81 -7.08 -2.35
C GLY A 111 -5.03 -6.76 -1.48
N ILE A 112 -4.89 -6.88 -0.17
CA ILE A 112 -5.96 -6.57 0.80
C ILE A 112 -6.32 -5.08 0.74
N LEU A 113 -5.34 -4.18 0.78
CA LEU A 113 -5.58 -2.73 0.68
C LEU A 113 -6.27 -2.35 -0.63
N ARG A 114 -5.91 -3.00 -1.74
CA ARG A 114 -6.59 -2.80 -3.03
C ARG A 114 -8.04 -3.26 -2.98
N MET A 115 -8.33 -4.39 -2.36
CA MET A 115 -9.71 -4.87 -2.19
C MET A 115 -10.53 -3.89 -1.35
N ILE A 116 -9.98 -3.39 -0.23
CA ILE A 116 -10.61 -2.34 0.57
C ILE A 116 -10.90 -1.11 -0.30
N CYS A 117 -9.90 -0.58 -1.02
CA CYS A 117 -10.06 0.61 -1.86
C CYS A 117 -11.04 0.43 -3.02
N THR A 118 -11.16 -0.80 -3.54
CA THR A 118 -12.10 -1.13 -4.62
C THR A 118 -13.54 -1.08 -4.10
N LEU A 119 -13.76 -1.57 -2.88
CA LEU A 119 -15.10 -1.69 -2.31
C LEU A 119 -15.56 -0.43 -1.57
N ASP A 120 -14.63 0.40 -1.12
CA ASP A 120 -14.95 1.63 -0.40
C ASP A 120 -15.62 2.66 -1.30
N SER A 121 -16.52 3.43 -0.71
CA SER A 121 -17.26 4.49 -1.40
C SER A 121 -16.73 5.87 -1.03
N LYS A 122 -17.29 6.92 -1.65
CA LYS A 122 -17.11 8.31 -1.21
C LYS A 122 -18.46 8.86 -0.75
N PRO A 123 -18.63 9.22 0.54
CA PRO A 123 -17.66 9.13 1.64
C PRO A 123 -17.34 7.68 2.04
N THR A 124 -16.21 7.49 2.74
CA THR A 124 -15.75 6.16 3.20
C THR A 124 -16.78 5.51 4.11
N ARG A 125 -16.88 4.18 4.02
CA ARG A 125 -17.81 3.36 4.83
C ARG A 125 -17.10 2.50 5.87
N LEU A 126 -15.77 2.59 5.93
CA LEU A 126 -14.96 1.98 6.97
C LEU A 126 -15.34 2.56 8.34
N SER A 127 -15.39 1.69 9.36
CA SER A 127 -15.56 2.14 10.73
C SER A 127 -14.35 2.94 11.22
N GLU A 128 -14.56 3.78 12.24
CA GLU A 128 -13.49 4.58 12.85
C GLU A 128 -12.36 3.72 13.43
N SER A 129 -12.68 2.53 13.97
CA SER A 129 -11.67 1.61 14.50
C SER A 129 -10.82 0.99 13.40
N SER A 130 -11.42 0.64 12.26
CA SER A 130 -10.69 0.19 11.07
C SER A 130 -9.82 1.29 10.48
N LEU A 131 -10.35 2.51 10.37
CA LEU A 131 -9.58 3.68 9.92
C LEU A 131 -8.38 3.95 10.83
N THR A 132 -8.57 3.87 12.15
CA THR A 132 -7.49 4.01 13.14
C THR A 132 -6.45 2.91 13.01
N THR A 133 -6.88 1.67 12.77
CA THR A 133 -5.94 0.54 12.60
C THR A 133 -5.13 0.69 11.31
N LEU A 134 -5.79 1.05 10.20
CA LEU A 134 -5.13 1.28 8.92
C LEU A 134 -4.19 2.48 8.98
N SER A 135 -4.56 3.56 9.69
CA SER A 135 -3.70 4.74 9.83
C SER A 135 -2.42 4.47 10.62
N VAL A 136 -2.44 3.51 11.53
CA VAL A 136 -1.24 3.05 12.25
C VAL A 136 -0.38 2.13 11.37
N PHE A 137 -1.01 1.27 10.56
CA PHE A 137 -0.32 0.30 9.70
C PHE A 137 0.34 0.92 8.46
N LEU A 138 -0.40 1.76 7.72
CA LEU A 138 0.00 2.33 6.43
C LEU A 138 1.37 3.04 6.46
N PRO A 139 1.69 3.88 7.47
CA PRO A 139 3.02 4.39 7.75
C PRO A 139 4.18 3.42 7.54
N GLY A 140 4.19 2.30 8.28
CA GLY A 140 5.27 1.31 8.21
C GLY A 140 5.27 0.57 6.88
N TYR A 141 4.07 0.23 6.39
CA TYR A 141 3.91 -0.45 5.11
C TYR A 141 4.46 0.35 3.93
N LEU A 142 4.27 1.67 3.90
CA LEU A 142 4.85 2.55 2.87
C LEU A 142 6.38 2.58 2.93
N ILE A 143 6.97 2.53 4.14
CA ILE A 143 8.43 2.44 4.31
C ILE A 143 8.94 1.10 3.76
N ASP A 144 8.24 -0.01 4.02
CA ASP A 144 8.60 -1.32 3.51
C ASP A 144 8.53 -1.39 1.97
N ILE A 145 7.50 -0.77 1.36
CA ILE A 145 7.40 -0.64 -0.11
C ILE A 145 8.61 0.10 -0.66
N VAL A 146 8.97 1.23 -0.06
CA VAL A 146 10.06 2.05 -0.57
C VAL A 146 11.39 1.35 -0.36
N ASN A 147 11.61 0.67 0.75
CA ASN A 147 12.79 -0.17 0.94
C ASN A 147 12.91 -1.23 -0.16
N TYR A 148 11.81 -1.92 -0.45
CA TYR A 148 11.74 -2.90 -1.54
C TYR A 148 12.03 -2.25 -2.90
N LEU A 149 11.36 -1.14 -3.22
CA LEU A 149 11.55 -0.42 -4.49
C LEU A 149 12.96 0.16 -4.63
N VAL A 150 13.56 0.71 -3.57
CA VAL A 150 14.93 1.24 -3.58
C VAL A 150 15.92 0.11 -3.83
N LEU A 151 15.76 -1.02 -3.16
CA LEU A 151 16.64 -2.18 -3.32
C LEU A 151 16.50 -2.86 -4.69
N SER A 152 15.28 -2.89 -5.25
CA SER A 152 14.96 -3.72 -6.42
C SER A 152 14.79 -2.95 -7.74
N CYS A 153 14.32 -1.69 -7.75
CA CYS A 153 13.78 -1.07 -8.97
C CYS A 153 14.19 0.39 -9.23
N LEU A 154 14.22 1.25 -8.21
CA LEU A 154 14.44 2.69 -8.38
C LEU A 154 15.85 3.03 -8.88
N THR A 155 16.81 2.12 -8.71
CA THR A 155 18.17 2.31 -9.23
C THR A 155 18.25 2.22 -10.76
N GLY A 156 17.19 1.75 -11.43
CA GLY A 156 17.15 1.53 -12.89
C GLY A 156 16.19 2.42 -13.69
N SER A 157 15.28 3.19 -13.07
CA SER A 157 14.26 3.97 -13.80
C SER A 157 13.97 5.35 -13.20
N SER A 158 14.42 6.41 -13.88
CA SER A 158 14.14 7.81 -13.52
C SER A 158 12.65 8.16 -13.60
N LYS A 159 11.94 7.60 -14.59
CA LYS A 159 10.50 7.82 -14.76
C LYS A 159 9.68 7.24 -13.61
N LEU A 160 10.04 6.06 -13.11
CA LEU A 160 9.35 5.47 -11.95
C LEU A 160 9.57 6.32 -10.70
N THR A 161 10.81 6.77 -10.48
CA THR A 161 11.17 7.64 -9.35
C THR A 161 10.41 8.96 -9.39
N GLU A 162 10.26 9.57 -10.57
CA GLU A 162 9.47 10.78 -10.78
C GLU A 162 8.01 10.60 -10.36
N GLU A 163 7.36 9.54 -10.87
CA GLU A 163 5.94 9.28 -10.59
C GLU A 163 5.69 8.96 -9.10
N VAL A 164 6.61 8.24 -8.46
CA VAL A 164 6.56 8.01 -7.00
C VAL A 164 6.65 9.32 -6.24
N LEU A 165 7.62 10.18 -6.56
CA LEU A 165 7.80 11.48 -5.88
C LEU A 165 6.59 12.41 -6.08
N LYS A 166 6.07 12.51 -7.30
CA LYS A 166 4.85 13.27 -7.58
C LYS A 166 3.67 12.77 -6.75
N ARG A 167 3.51 11.45 -6.61
CA ARG A 167 2.44 10.86 -5.81
C ARG A 167 2.61 11.16 -4.32
N LEU A 168 3.83 11.05 -3.80
CA LEU A 168 4.15 11.40 -2.41
C LEU A 168 3.83 12.88 -2.12
N ARG A 169 4.20 13.78 -3.03
CA ARG A 169 3.87 15.22 -2.93
C ARG A 169 2.37 15.45 -2.87
N LEU A 170 1.61 14.87 -3.80
CA LEU A 170 0.15 15.03 -3.82
C LEU A 170 -0.50 14.60 -2.50
N MET A 171 -0.05 13.48 -1.92
CA MET A 171 -0.55 13.02 -0.61
C MET A 171 -0.23 14.03 0.51
N VAL A 172 0.96 14.63 0.52
CA VAL A 172 1.32 15.66 1.51
C VAL A 172 0.44 16.90 1.34
N ASP A 173 0.21 17.35 0.11
CA ASP A 173 -0.59 18.55 -0.17
C ASP A 173 -2.06 18.36 0.22
N GLU A 174 -2.65 17.21 -0.14
CA GLU A 174 -4.03 16.86 0.24
C GLU A 174 -4.20 16.82 1.76
N ASN A 175 -3.25 16.19 2.46
CA ASN A 175 -3.29 16.14 3.92
C ASN A 175 -3.09 17.53 4.51
N THR A 176 -2.10 18.29 4.05
CA THR A 176 -1.86 19.66 4.53
C THR A 176 -3.12 20.53 4.41
N LYS A 177 -3.85 20.45 3.28
CA LYS A 177 -5.12 21.15 3.10
C LYS A 177 -6.19 20.69 4.08
N ALA A 178 -6.37 19.38 4.24
CA ALA A 178 -7.35 18.82 5.18
C ALA A 178 -7.09 19.29 6.62
N MET A 179 -5.81 19.33 7.00
CA MET A 179 -5.35 19.75 8.32
C MET A 179 -5.55 21.25 8.60
N LEU A 180 -5.36 22.10 7.58
CA LEU A 180 -5.60 23.53 7.71
C LEU A 180 -7.10 23.88 7.68
N GLY A 181 -7.93 23.03 7.06
CA GLY A 181 -9.36 23.26 6.89
C GLY A 181 -10.26 22.68 7.98
N SER A 182 -9.77 21.79 8.85
CA SER A 182 -10.61 21.08 9.83
C SER A 182 -10.05 21.14 11.25
N PRO A 183 -10.86 21.56 12.25
CA PRO A 183 -10.49 21.53 13.66
C PRO A 183 -10.70 20.15 14.33
N VAL A 184 -10.56 19.02 13.62
CA VAL A 184 -10.77 17.68 14.20
C VAL A 184 -9.43 16.98 14.47
N TRP A 185 -9.13 16.73 15.74
CA TRP A 185 -7.78 16.39 16.21
C TRP A 185 -7.36 14.94 15.95
N GLU A 186 -8.28 13.99 15.92
CA GLU A 186 -7.95 12.59 15.64
C GLU A 186 -7.62 12.35 14.17
N SER A 187 -8.35 13.00 13.26
CA SER A 187 -7.99 13.06 11.83
C SER A 187 -6.62 13.71 11.63
N SER A 188 -6.31 14.75 12.40
CA SER A 188 -5.04 15.48 12.33
C SER A 188 -3.82 14.61 12.70
N ARG A 189 -3.96 13.71 13.69
CA ARG A 189 -2.86 12.82 14.12
C ARG A 189 -2.50 11.80 13.04
N ASN A 190 -3.52 11.26 12.35
CA ASN A 190 -3.31 10.34 11.23
C ASN A 190 -2.60 11.02 10.06
N SER A 191 -2.99 12.25 9.72
CA SER A 191 -2.35 13.05 8.67
C SER A 191 -0.89 13.40 8.99
N TRP A 192 -0.55 13.73 10.25
CA TRP A 192 0.84 13.96 10.63
C TRP A 192 1.71 12.72 10.51
N ASN A 193 1.22 11.55 10.96
CA ASN A 193 1.95 10.29 10.87
C ASN A 193 2.25 9.94 9.41
N LEU A 194 1.28 10.14 8.52
CA LEU A 194 1.50 9.94 7.08
C LEU A 194 2.57 10.88 6.53
N ILE A 195 2.52 12.18 6.86
CA ILE A 195 3.54 13.15 6.43
C ILE A 195 4.93 12.75 6.94
N GLN A 196 5.05 12.32 8.20
CA GLN A 196 6.32 11.81 8.75
C GLN A 196 6.84 10.60 7.99
N CYS A 197 5.96 9.68 7.61
CA CYS A 197 6.35 8.52 6.81
C CYS A 197 6.80 8.91 5.41
N ILE A 198 6.10 9.85 4.77
CA ILE A 198 6.52 10.36 3.46
C ILE A 198 7.90 11.02 3.56
N VAL A 199 8.15 11.82 4.59
CA VAL A 199 9.48 12.39 4.85
C VAL A 199 10.52 11.29 5.08
N SER A 200 10.20 10.27 5.88
CA SER A 200 11.11 9.15 6.15
C SER A 200 11.44 8.35 4.89
N VAL A 201 10.45 8.16 4.01
CA VAL A 201 10.60 7.55 2.68
C VAL A 201 11.55 8.37 1.80
N ILE A 202 11.40 9.70 1.75
CA ILE A 202 12.28 10.56 0.96
C ILE A 202 13.71 10.51 1.50
N LEU A 203 13.88 10.49 2.83
CA LEU A 203 15.21 10.37 3.45
C LEU A 203 15.86 9.02 3.17
N LEU A 204 15.08 7.95 3.16
CA LEU A 204 15.55 6.62 2.81
C LEU A 204 16.05 6.57 1.36
N MET A 205 15.26 7.12 0.43
CA MET A 205 15.66 7.30 -0.98
C MET A 205 16.92 8.16 -1.11
N HIS A 206 17.00 9.23 -0.32
CA HIS A 206 18.16 10.11 -0.27
C HIS A 206 19.41 9.42 0.27
N ASN A 207 19.29 8.49 1.23
CA ASN A 207 20.44 7.82 1.81
C ASN A 207 21.16 6.89 0.82
N ASP A 208 20.45 6.27 -0.11
CA ASP A 208 21.07 5.48 -1.19
C ASP A 208 21.73 6.38 -2.25
N VAL A 209 23.01 6.16 -2.56
CA VAL A 209 23.80 7.04 -3.45
C VAL A 209 23.24 7.10 -4.88
N ARG A 210 22.72 5.99 -5.40
CA ARG A 210 22.19 5.91 -6.77
C ARG A 210 20.85 6.62 -6.86
N VAL A 211 19.97 6.34 -5.90
CA VAL A 211 18.64 6.98 -5.83
C VAL A 211 18.79 8.47 -5.50
N ARG A 212 19.72 8.86 -4.62
CA ARG A 212 20.03 10.27 -4.31
C ARG A 212 20.28 11.13 -5.54
N LYS A 213 21.17 10.67 -6.42
CA LYS A 213 21.51 11.36 -7.68
C LYS A 213 20.31 11.48 -8.61
N MET A 214 19.37 10.55 -8.52
CA MET A 214 18.14 10.58 -9.30
C MET A 214 17.14 11.56 -8.69
N ILE A 215 16.87 11.47 -7.38
CA ILE A 215 15.92 12.37 -6.71
C ILE A 215 16.41 13.81 -6.64
N SER A 216 17.73 14.07 -6.73
CA SER A 216 18.25 15.44 -6.83
C SER A 216 17.77 16.17 -8.08
N SER A 217 17.42 15.45 -9.15
CA SER A 217 16.80 16.05 -10.34
C SER A 217 15.34 16.48 -10.12
N PHE A 218 14.71 16.01 -9.03
CA PHE A 218 13.35 16.34 -8.59
C PHE A 218 13.37 17.21 -7.32
N LYS A 219 14.39 18.07 -7.18
CA LYS A 219 14.54 18.95 -6.02
C LYS A 219 13.31 19.85 -5.81
N SER A 220 12.70 20.35 -6.89
CA SER A 220 11.48 21.15 -6.82
C SER A 220 10.33 20.44 -6.09
N GLU A 221 10.14 19.15 -6.34
CA GLU A 221 9.14 18.31 -5.68
C GLU A 221 9.42 18.23 -4.17
N ILE A 222 10.69 18.00 -3.80
CA ILE A 222 11.12 17.88 -2.41
C ILE A 222 10.96 19.22 -1.68
N ASP A 223 11.29 20.34 -2.35
CA ASP A 223 11.14 21.69 -1.81
C ASP A 223 9.67 22.06 -1.58
N LEU A 224 8.77 21.64 -2.47
CA LEU A 224 7.32 21.80 -2.28
C LEU A 224 6.82 21.00 -1.06
N ILE A 225 7.27 19.77 -0.90
CA ILE A 225 6.95 18.96 0.29
C ILE A 225 7.47 19.64 1.56
N LEU A 226 8.72 20.13 1.52
CA LEU A 226 9.31 20.87 2.64
C LEU A 226 8.51 22.13 2.98
N HIS A 227 8.08 22.88 1.97
CA HIS A 227 7.24 24.05 2.16
C HIS A 227 5.92 23.70 2.86
N SER A 228 5.24 22.63 2.43
CA SER A 228 4.00 22.15 3.07
C SER A 228 4.24 21.76 4.54
N VAL A 229 5.33 21.05 4.84
CA VAL A 229 5.70 20.68 6.23
C VAL A 229 6.00 21.91 7.10
N VAL A 230 6.75 22.89 6.57
CA VAL A 230 7.07 24.13 7.29
C VAL A 230 5.80 24.98 7.52
N THR A 231 4.89 25.01 6.54
CA THR A 231 3.60 25.70 6.68
C THR A 231 2.81 25.13 7.86
N LEU A 232 2.75 23.81 7.99
CA LEU A 232 2.07 23.15 9.12
C LEU A 232 2.73 23.47 10.47
N GLN A 233 4.06 23.62 10.53
CA GLN A 233 4.75 24.04 11.76
C GLN A 233 4.24 25.40 12.28
N SER A 234 3.94 26.33 11.38
CA SER A 234 3.49 27.69 11.70
C SER A 234 1.98 27.82 12.00
N SER A 235 1.22 26.73 11.84
CA SER A 235 -0.24 26.73 12.00
C SER A 235 -0.71 26.63 13.47
N SER A 236 -2.01 26.66 13.72
CA SER A 236 -2.63 26.57 15.06
C SER A 236 -2.65 25.15 15.65
N MET A 237 -1.77 24.26 15.18
CA MET A 237 -1.69 22.87 15.62
C MET A 237 -1.30 22.70 17.10
N THR A 238 -1.54 21.50 17.63
CA THR A 238 -1.12 21.11 18.99
C THR A 238 0.40 21.17 19.15
N VAL A 239 0.87 21.24 20.40
CA VAL A 239 2.32 21.26 20.72
C VAL A 239 3.03 20.02 20.16
N GLU A 240 2.41 18.83 20.31
CA GLU A 240 2.90 17.57 19.76
C GLU A 240 3.01 17.62 18.23
N GLY A 241 1.95 18.06 17.54
CA GLY A 241 1.94 18.16 16.08
C GLY A 241 2.99 19.15 15.55
N LYS A 242 3.14 20.30 16.21
CA LYS A 242 4.18 21.29 15.87
C LYS A 242 5.58 20.71 16.04
N HIS A 243 5.82 19.99 17.13
CA HIS A 243 7.11 19.35 17.39
C HIS A 243 7.43 18.30 16.31
N MET A 244 6.45 17.46 15.96
CA MET A 244 6.59 16.46 14.90
C MET A 244 6.91 17.11 13.55
N MET A 245 6.12 18.11 13.12
CA MET A 245 6.36 18.80 11.84
C MET A 245 7.70 19.52 11.81
N LYS A 246 8.14 20.11 12.94
CA LYS A 246 9.49 20.69 13.06
C LYS A 246 10.57 19.65 12.80
N ILE A 247 10.50 18.48 13.44
CA ILE A 247 11.46 17.39 13.23
C ILE A 247 11.45 16.92 11.76
N ALA A 248 10.27 16.75 11.18
CA ALA A 248 10.14 16.37 9.76
C ALA A 248 10.79 17.40 8.83
N GLY A 249 10.52 18.69 9.05
CA GLY A 249 11.06 19.77 8.24
C GLY A 249 12.59 19.87 8.36
N GLU A 250 13.14 19.75 9.57
CA GLU A 250 14.58 19.72 9.80
C GLU A 250 15.25 18.53 9.12
N ARG A 251 14.65 17.34 9.19
CA ARG A 251 15.17 16.17 8.49
C ARG A 251 15.10 16.33 6.98
N LEU A 252 13.96 16.78 6.44
CA LEU A 252 13.76 16.92 5.00
C LEU A 252 14.66 17.99 4.37
N ARG A 253 15.04 19.04 5.12
CA ARG A 253 16.06 20.02 4.69
C ARG A 253 17.37 19.35 4.27
N ILE A 254 17.74 18.23 4.89
CA ILE A 254 18.92 17.47 4.50
C ILE A 254 18.80 17.06 3.02
N ALA A 255 17.65 16.56 2.58
CA ALA A 255 17.43 16.14 1.20
C ALA A 255 17.19 17.31 0.21
N SER A 256 16.78 18.48 0.70
CA SER A 256 16.52 19.70 -0.09
C SER A 256 17.77 20.57 -0.31
N ASN A 257 18.75 20.52 0.60
CA ASN A 257 19.95 21.37 0.57
C ASN A 257 21.06 20.92 -0.40
N TYR A 258 20.77 20.05 -1.37
CA TYR A 258 21.70 19.63 -2.42
C TYR A 258 21.57 20.46 -3.70
#